data_AF-A0A1G0LKC1-F1
#
_entry.id   AF-A0A1G0LKC1-F1
#
_cell.length_a   1.000
_cell.length_b   1.000
_cell.length_c   1.000
_cell.angle_alpha   90.00
_cell.angle_beta   90.00
_cell.angle_gamma   90.00
#
_symmetry.space_group_name_H-M   'P 1'
#
loop_
_entity.id
_entity.type
_entity.pdbx_description
1 polymer ?
#
loop_
_entity_poly.entity_id
_entity_poly.type
_entity_poly.pdbx_seq_one_letter_code
_entity_poly.pdbx_strand_id
1 'polypeptide(L)'
;MRMTYGNTVIYTKSALKPMLTLLKNDGIIGMLTDQAASAQNGVLIEFLGRKAWALKAPVVIAHKTGVPVVPAFGYRENDRHVFQIFPEYTLCGDRTEAGIERDVQALSRYLEDFVCAHPADWYWIHRRWKRAGQSISDNSITN
;
A
#
# COMPACT_ATOMS: atom_id res chain seq x y z
N MET A 1 -10.33 -7.43 -20.04
CA MET A 1 -8.98 -7.81 -19.55
C MET A 1 -8.96 -8.03 -18.04
N ARG A 2 -9.12 -7.01 -17.17
CA ARG A 2 -9.07 -7.22 -15.70
C ARG A 2 -10.16 -8.14 -15.14
N MET A 3 -11.37 -8.06 -15.68
CA MET A 3 -12.51 -8.89 -15.25
C MET A 3 -12.60 -10.27 -15.92
N THR A 4 -11.73 -10.55 -16.88
CA THR A 4 -11.76 -11.79 -17.66
C THR A 4 -11.44 -13.03 -16.80
N TYR A 5 -10.75 -12.83 -15.67
CA TYR A 5 -10.36 -13.88 -14.73
C TYR A 5 -11.16 -13.84 -13.42
N GLY A 6 -12.41 -13.36 -13.46
CA GLY A 6 -13.30 -13.32 -12.29
C GLY A 6 -13.08 -12.16 -11.31
N ASN A 7 -12.13 -11.25 -11.59
CA ASN A 7 -11.94 -10.07 -10.76
C ASN A 7 -13.05 -9.03 -10.99
N THR A 8 -13.42 -8.31 -9.93
CA THR A 8 -14.23 -7.10 -10.02
C THR A 8 -13.35 -5.87 -9.79
N VAL A 9 -13.53 -4.82 -10.59
CA VAL A 9 -12.77 -3.57 -10.42
C VAL A 9 -13.55 -2.62 -9.52
N ILE A 10 -12.92 -2.21 -8.41
CA ILE A 10 -13.43 -1.13 -7.55
C ILE A 10 -12.67 0.15 -7.91
N TYR A 11 -13.39 1.13 -8.45
CA TYR A 11 -12.81 2.44 -8.75
C TYR A 11 -12.62 3.26 -7.47
N THR A 12 -11.53 4.02 -7.41
CA THR A 12 -11.08 4.76 -6.22
C THR A 12 -12.11 5.76 -5.69
N LYS A 13 -12.92 6.34 -6.58
CA LYS A 13 -14.01 7.26 -6.19
C LYS A 13 -15.12 6.48 -5.49
N SER A 14 -15.37 6.81 -4.23
CA SER A 14 -16.37 6.13 -3.39
C SER A 14 -16.10 4.63 -3.18
N ALA A 15 -14.83 4.19 -3.29
CA ALA A 15 -14.41 2.78 -3.18
C ALA A 15 -14.74 2.14 -1.83
N LEU A 16 -14.75 2.94 -0.76
CA LEU A 16 -14.82 2.42 0.61
C LEU A 16 -16.07 1.56 0.84
N LYS A 17 -17.25 2.01 0.39
CA LYS A 17 -18.50 1.26 0.61
C LYS A 17 -18.49 -0.10 -0.14
N PRO A 18 -18.19 -0.17 -1.45
CA PRO A 18 -17.99 -1.43 -2.15
C PRO A 18 -16.95 -2.36 -1.50
N MET A 19 -15.80 -1.82 -1.06
CA MET A 19 -14.76 -2.61 -0.40
C MET A 19 -15.27 -3.24 0.90
N LEU A 20 -15.93 -2.45 1.75
CA LEU A 20 -16.50 -2.95 3.01
C LEU A 20 -17.61 -3.98 2.78
N THR A 21 -18.44 -3.80 1.75
CA THR A 21 -19.44 -4.81 1.37
C THR A 21 -18.79 -6.11 0.92
N LEU A 22 -17.74 -6.03 0.10
CA LEU A 22 -17.02 -7.21 -0.37
C LEU A 22 -16.39 -7.99 0.79
N LEU A 23 -15.71 -7.29 1.70
CA LEU A 23 -15.08 -7.91 2.87
C LEU A 23 -16.10 -8.53 3.83
N LYS A 24 -17.30 -7.95 3.96
CA LYS A 24 -18.39 -8.55 4.76
C LYS A 24 -18.95 -9.85 4.18
N ASN A 25 -18.73 -10.09 2.89
CA ASN A 25 -19.17 -11.29 2.18
C ASN A 25 -17.99 -12.23 1.89
N ASP A 26 -16.98 -12.24 2.76
CA ASP A 26 -15.77 -13.07 2.68
C ASP A 26 -14.97 -12.91 1.36
N GLY A 27 -15.12 -11.77 0.68
CA GLY A 27 -14.38 -11.46 -0.53
C GLY A 27 -12.97 -10.93 -0.23
N ILE A 28 -12.09 -11.04 -1.23
CA ILE A 28 -10.68 -10.62 -1.14
C ILE A 28 -10.47 -9.33 -1.92
N ILE A 29 -9.65 -8.42 -1.38
CA ILE A 29 -9.25 -7.18 -2.04
C ILE A 29 -7.75 -7.22 -2.32
N GLY A 30 -7.37 -7.13 -3.59
CA GLY A 30 -5.99 -6.83 -3.99
C GLY A 30 -5.74 -5.32 -4.03
N MET A 31 -4.66 -4.86 -3.39
CA MET A 31 -4.26 -3.45 -3.39
C MET A 31 -2.79 -3.31 -3.80
N LEU A 32 -2.51 -2.40 -4.73
CA LEU A 32 -1.14 -1.98 -5.03
C LEU A 32 -0.77 -0.82 -4.11
N THR A 33 0.30 -0.99 -3.32
CA THR A 33 0.69 -0.08 -2.24
C THR A 33 2.06 0.55 -2.47
N ASP A 34 2.73 0.23 -3.57
CA ASP A 34 4.10 0.61 -3.91
C ASP A 34 4.22 1.97 -4.62
N GLN A 35 3.09 2.64 -4.90
CA GLN A 35 3.07 3.97 -5.50
C GLN A 35 3.03 5.09 -4.45
N ALA A 36 3.50 6.28 -4.84
CA ALA A 36 3.45 7.48 -3.99
C ALA A 36 1.99 7.89 -3.72
N ALA A 37 1.57 7.82 -2.46
CA ALA A 37 0.26 8.31 -2.03
C ALA A 37 0.20 9.85 -1.99
N SER A 38 -1.01 10.41 -1.98
CA SER A 38 -1.21 11.82 -1.63
C SER A 38 -1.07 12.03 -0.13
N ALA A 39 -0.71 13.24 0.31
CA ALA A 39 -0.56 13.56 1.74
C ALA A 39 -1.83 13.30 2.56
N GLN A 40 -3.03 13.50 1.99
CA GLN A 40 -4.30 13.21 2.66
C GLN A 40 -4.54 11.71 2.90
N ASN A 41 -4.07 10.87 1.98
CA ASN A 41 -4.35 9.43 1.95
C ASN A 41 -3.16 8.58 2.38
N GLY A 42 -2.02 9.21 2.70
CA GLY A 42 -0.79 8.53 3.03
C GLY A 42 -0.24 8.94 4.38
N VAL A 43 0.81 8.22 4.78
CA VAL A 43 1.70 8.54 5.89
C VAL A 43 3.13 8.59 5.36
N LEU A 44 3.99 9.36 6.03
CA LEU A 44 5.38 9.50 5.62
C LEU A 44 6.20 8.39 6.29
N ILE A 45 6.89 7.58 5.51
CA ILE A 45 7.72 6.45 5.99
C ILE A 45 9.15 6.59 5.49
N GLU A 46 10.08 5.81 6.06
CA GLU A 46 11.36 5.52 5.43
C GLU A 46 11.19 4.40 4.41
N PHE A 47 11.69 4.63 3.18
CA PHE A 47 11.71 3.67 2.08
C PHE A 47 12.98 3.80 1.24
N LEU A 48 13.81 2.76 1.23
CA LEU A 48 15.14 2.65 0.62
C LEU A 48 16.04 3.83 1.02
N GLY A 49 16.10 4.11 2.32
CA GLY A 49 16.93 5.16 2.91
C GLY A 49 16.45 6.59 2.67
N ARG A 50 15.20 6.78 2.20
CA ARG A 50 14.61 8.10 1.94
C ARG A 50 13.17 8.15 2.41
N LYS A 51 12.71 9.34 2.83
CA LYS A 51 11.29 9.59 3.09
C LYS A 51 10.44 9.30 1.85
N ALA A 52 9.30 8.63 2.01
CA ALA A 52 8.32 8.37 0.96
C ALA A 52 6.88 8.39 1.50
N TRP A 53 5.93 8.85 0.67
CA TRP A 53 4.50 8.77 1.00
C TRP A 53 3.96 7.36 0.71
N ALA A 54 3.45 6.68 1.73
CA ALA A 54 2.86 5.34 1.59
C ALA A 54 1.36 5.35 1.90
N LEU A 55 0.60 4.52 1.18
CA LEU A 55 -0.85 4.47 1.29
C LEU A 55 -1.28 3.85 2.63
N LYS A 56 -2.06 4.58 3.45
CA LYS A 56 -2.53 4.08 4.75
C LYS A 56 -3.79 3.21 4.69
N ALA A 57 -4.44 3.15 3.53
CA ALA A 57 -5.74 2.51 3.35
C ALA A 57 -5.78 1.02 3.77
N PRO A 58 -4.79 0.15 3.44
CA PRO A 58 -4.82 -1.25 3.86
C PRO A 58 -4.90 -1.40 5.39
N VAL A 59 -4.07 -0.65 6.12
CA VAL A 59 -4.00 -0.65 7.58
C VAL A 59 -5.29 -0.10 8.19
N VAL A 60 -5.80 1.03 7.68
CA VAL A 60 -7.05 1.62 8.17
C VAL A 60 -8.25 0.70 7.96
N ILE A 61 -8.33 0.04 6.79
CA ILE A 61 -9.41 -0.91 6.50
C ILE A 61 -9.32 -2.10 7.44
N ALA A 62 -8.14 -2.70 7.58
CA ALA A 62 -7.92 -3.85 8.45
C ALA A 62 -8.22 -3.54 9.93
N HIS A 63 -7.77 -2.39 10.45
CA HIS A 63 -8.17 -1.93 11.79
C HIS A 63 -9.69 -1.79 11.95
N LYS A 64 -10.39 -1.34 10.92
CA LYS A 64 -11.84 -1.10 10.95
C LYS A 64 -12.66 -2.38 10.83
N THR A 65 -12.21 -3.34 10.03
CA THR A 65 -12.97 -4.57 9.72
C THR A 65 -12.47 -5.80 10.45
N GLY A 66 -11.27 -5.76 11.01
CA GLY A 66 -10.61 -6.92 11.62
C GLY A 66 -10.15 -7.97 10.60
N VAL A 67 -10.04 -7.60 9.32
CA VAL A 67 -9.60 -8.55 8.27
C VAL A 67 -8.08 -8.65 8.24
N PRO A 68 -7.53 -9.83 7.89
CA PRO A 68 -6.10 -10.03 7.78
C PRO A 68 -5.49 -9.18 6.66
N VAL A 69 -4.26 -8.71 6.87
CA VAL A 69 -3.43 -8.09 5.82
C VAL A 69 -2.33 -9.06 5.44
N VAL A 70 -2.27 -9.44 4.17
CA VAL A 70 -1.31 -10.42 3.67
C VAL A 70 -0.41 -9.77 2.61
N PRO A 71 0.89 -9.56 2.89
CA PRO A 71 1.83 -9.09 1.88
C PRO A 71 2.03 -10.16 0.79
N ALA A 72 2.04 -9.73 -0.47
CA ALA A 72 2.32 -10.62 -1.59
C ALA A 72 3.08 -9.86 -2.68
N PHE A 73 4.07 -10.53 -3.27
CA PHE A 73 4.91 -9.96 -4.32
C PHE A 73 5.09 -10.96 -5.45
N GLY A 74 5.23 -10.45 -6.67
CA GLY A 74 5.47 -11.26 -7.85
C GLY A 74 6.76 -10.85 -8.53
N TYR A 75 7.60 -11.82 -8.90
CA TYR A 75 8.82 -11.60 -9.68
C TYR A 75 8.91 -12.62 -10.81
N ARG A 76 9.76 -12.32 -11.80
CA ARG A 76 10.02 -13.26 -12.90
C ARG A 76 11.25 -14.10 -12.59
N GLU A 77 11.10 -15.41 -12.73
CA GLU A 77 12.19 -16.36 -12.60
C GLU A 77 12.27 -17.18 -13.89
N ASN A 78 13.31 -16.92 -14.69
CA ASN A 78 13.44 -17.46 -16.05
C ASN A 78 12.16 -17.18 -16.87
N ASP A 79 11.48 -18.22 -17.32
CA ASP A 79 10.24 -18.13 -18.10
C ASP A 79 8.95 -18.21 -17.30
N ARG A 80 9.03 -18.15 -15.96
CA ARG A 80 7.87 -18.25 -15.06
C ARG A 80 7.68 -16.98 -14.24
N HIS A 81 6.45 -16.79 -13.76
CA HIS A 81 6.15 -15.82 -12.71
C HIS A 81 6.02 -16.56 -11.39
N VAL A 82 6.72 -16.09 -10.37
CA VAL A 82 6.65 -16.61 -9.01
C VAL A 82 5.93 -15.60 -8.14
N PHE A 83 4.91 -16.05 -7.41
CA PHE A 83 4.21 -15.25 -6.42
C PHE A 83 4.60 -15.72 -5.03
N GLN A 84 5.23 -14.84 -4.27
CA GLN A 84 5.54 -15.07 -2.87
C GLN A 84 4.44 -14.44 -2.02
N ILE A 85 3.73 -15.27 -1.27
CA ILE A 85 2.68 -14.86 -0.32
C ILE A 85 3.25 -15.03 1.09
N PHE A 86 3.29 -13.94 1.84
CA PHE A 86 3.79 -13.96 3.21
C PHE A 86 2.69 -14.36 4.19
N PRO A 87 3.03 -14.74 5.43
CA PRO A 87 2.04 -14.84 6.50
C PRO A 87 1.28 -13.53 6.70
N GLU A 88 0.12 -13.63 7.35
CA GLU A 88 -0.62 -12.45 7.79
C GLU A 88 0.26 -11.53 8.64
N TYR A 89 0.25 -10.24 8.30
CA TYR A 89 0.84 -9.20 9.11
C TYR A 89 -0.05 -8.89 10.32
N THR A 90 0.49 -9.05 11.52
CA THR A 90 -0.20 -8.69 12.77
C THR A 90 -0.14 -7.18 12.99
N LEU A 91 -1.30 -6.53 12.94
CA LEU A 91 -1.42 -5.11 13.27
C LEU A 91 -1.08 -4.85 14.74
N CYS A 92 -0.46 -3.70 15.03
CA CYS A 92 -0.07 -3.34 16.39
C CYS A 92 -1.24 -3.01 17.34
N GLY A 93 -2.47 -2.93 16.82
CA GLY A 93 -3.69 -2.59 17.57
C GLY A 93 -3.86 -1.12 17.93
N ASP A 94 -2.82 -0.31 17.79
CA ASP A 94 -2.85 1.14 17.99
C ASP A 94 -3.47 1.84 16.76
N ARG A 95 -4.68 2.36 16.94
CA ARG A 95 -5.46 3.01 15.87
C ARG A 95 -5.20 4.51 15.73
N THR A 96 -4.25 5.07 16.50
CA THR A 96 -3.82 6.46 16.35
C THR A 96 -3.04 6.65 15.05
N GLU A 97 -2.80 7.90 14.65
CA GLU A 97 -1.98 8.19 13.46
C GLU A 97 -0.57 7.58 13.56
N ALA A 98 0.03 7.61 14.76
CA ALA A 98 1.34 7.02 15.02
C ALA A 98 1.33 5.48 14.89
N GLY A 99 0.26 4.83 15.37
CA GLY A 99 0.09 3.39 15.20
C GLY A 99 -0.09 2.98 13.74
N ILE A 100 -0.90 3.74 12.99
CA ILE A 100 -1.09 3.54 11.55
C ILE A 100 0.24 3.71 10.81
N GLU A 101 1.02 4.76 11.12
CA GLU A 101 2.34 4.97 10.53
C GLU A 101 3.28 3.80 10.80
N ARG A 102 3.30 3.29 12.04
CA ARG A 102 4.11 2.14 12.44
C ARG A 102 3.77 0.88 11.64
N ASP A 103 2.48 0.58 11.49
CA ASP A 103 2.02 -0.59 10.71
C ASP A 103 2.32 -0.41 9.21
N VAL A 104 2.11 0.78 8.65
CA VAL A 104 2.44 1.06 7.24
C VAL A 104 3.94 0.96 6.99
N GLN A 105 4.77 1.45 7.92
CA GLN A 105 6.23 1.32 7.85
C GLN A 105 6.65 -0.14 7.89
N ALA A 106 6.07 -0.95 8.77
CA ALA A 106 6.38 -2.37 8.87
C ALA A 106 6.00 -3.13 7.59
N LEU A 107 4.81 -2.91 7.05
CA LEU A 107 4.38 -3.46 5.76
C LEU A 107 5.29 -3.03 4.61
N SER A 108 5.80 -1.79 4.65
CA SER A 108 6.69 -1.26 3.61
C SER A 108 8.08 -1.87 3.65
N ARG A 109 8.53 -2.42 4.81
CA ARG A 109 9.79 -3.16 4.90
C ARG A 109 9.77 -4.46 4.11
N TYR A 110 8.62 -5.16 4.07
CA TYR A 110 8.45 -6.31 3.17
C TYR A 110 8.70 -5.92 1.70
N LEU A 111 8.20 -4.76 1.29
CA LEU A 111 8.43 -4.24 -0.05
C LEU A 111 9.91 -3.83 -0.24
N GLU A 112 10.55 -3.19 0.73
CA GLU A 112 11.99 -2.88 0.64
C GLU A 112 12.82 -4.15 0.46
N ASP A 113 12.61 -5.16 1.31
CA ASP A 113 13.33 -6.43 1.26
C ASP A 113 13.13 -7.11 -0.11
N PHE A 114 11.89 -7.12 -0.60
CA PHE A 114 11.57 -7.64 -1.93
C PHE A 114 12.29 -6.86 -3.05
N VAL A 115 12.26 -5.53 -3.02
CA VAL A 115 12.92 -4.68 -4.04
C VAL A 115 14.44 -4.84 -3.99
N CYS A 116 15.03 -4.99 -2.81
CA CYS A 116 16.46 -5.26 -2.66
C CYS A 116 16.86 -6.63 -3.22
N ALA A 117 16.02 -7.66 -3.04
CA ALA A 117 16.25 -9.00 -3.57
C ALA A 117 15.99 -9.10 -5.09
N HIS A 118 15.01 -8.35 -5.60
CA HIS A 118 14.54 -8.41 -6.99
C HIS A 118 14.49 -7.02 -7.64
N PRO A 119 15.62 -6.28 -7.71
CA PRO A 119 15.61 -4.90 -8.18
C PRO A 119 15.15 -4.77 -9.63
N ALA A 120 15.45 -5.75 -10.50
CA ALA A 120 15.03 -5.68 -11.90
C ALA A 120 13.51 -5.83 -12.11
N ASP A 121 12.80 -6.45 -11.15
CA ASP A 121 11.37 -6.71 -11.23
C ASP A 121 10.51 -5.57 -10.68
N TRP A 122 11.12 -4.61 -9.97
CA TRP A 122 10.39 -3.45 -9.50
C TRP A 122 10.24 -2.38 -10.59
N TYR A 123 9.05 -1.80 -10.69
CA TYR A 123 8.73 -0.85 -11.75
C TYR A 123 9.23 0.57 -11.45
N TRP A 124 10.54 0.79 -11.65
CA TRP A 124 11.28 2.04 -11.32
C TRP A 124 10.78 3.33 -12.00
N ILE A 125 9.91 3.23 -13.01
CA ILE A 125 9.40 4.38 -13.76
C ILE A 125 8.50 5.27 -12.88
N HIS A 126 7.89 4.71 -11.83
CA HIS A 126 7.09 5.49 -10.90
C HIS A 126 7.96 6.43 -10.05
N ARG A 127 7.53 7.70 -9.92
CA ARG A 127 8.18 8.69 -9.04
C ARG A 127 7.86 8.41 -7.56
N ARG A 128 8.38 7.31 -7.01
CA ARG A 128 8.09 6.81 -5.64
C ARG A 128 8.29 7.85 -4.54
N TRP A 129 9.32 8.68 -4.65
CA TRP A 129 9.70 9.70 -3.65
C TRP A 129 9.14 11.11 -3.95
N LYS A 130 8.12 11.23 -4.81
CA LYS A 130 7.54 12.54 -5.15
C LYS A 130 6.96 13.21 -3.89
N ARG A 131 7.31 14.48 -3.66
CA ARG A 131 6.81 15.33 -2.55
C ARG A 131 7.11 14.80 -1.14
N ALA A 132 8.02 13.84 -1.00
CA ALA A 132 8.52 13.40 0.30
C ALA A 132 9.79 14.19 0.64
N GLY A 133 9.81 14.84 1.81
CA GLY A 133 10.93 15.69 2.23
C GLY A 133 10.96 17.10 1.62
N GLN A 134 9.92 17.51 0.90
CA GLN A 134 9.72 18.94 0.61
C GLN A 134 9.06 19.56 1.84
N SER A 135 9.68 20.60 2.42
CA SER A 135 8.96 21.50 3.31
C SER A 135 7.72 21.98 2.56
N ILE A 136 6.55 21.81 3.17
CA ILE A 136 5.36 22.52 2.69
C ILE A 136 5.70 24.00 2.96
N SER A 137 6.26 24.68 1.96
CA SER A 137 6.27 26.14 1.99
C SER A 137 4.80 26.54 2.07
N ASP A 138 4.41 27.13 3.19
CA ASP A 138 3.15 27.82 3.37
C ASP A 138 2.86 28.64 2.12
N ASN A 139 1.89 28.20 1.33
CA ASN A 139 1.17 29.07 0.41
C ASN A 139 -0.23 29.25 0.99
N SER A 140 -0.27 29.84 2.19
CA SER A 140 -1.38 30.68 2.59
C SER A 140 -1.30 32.00 1.82
N ILE A 141 -2.45 32.42 1.28
CA ILE A 141 -2.78 33.74 0.70
C ILE A 141 -2.32 33.86 -0.76
N THR A 142 -3.22 33.89 -1.74
CA THR A 142 -4.15 35.01 -1.95
C THR A 142 -5.59 34.60 -2.26
N ASN A 143 -6.51 35.39 -1.70
CA ASN A 143 -7.93 35.51 -2.06
C ASN A 143 -8.15 35.61 -3.58
#